data_AF-A0A8J7MGJ0-F1
#
_entry.id   AF-A0A8J7MGJ0-F1
#
_cell.length_a   1.000
_cell.length_b   1.000
_cell.length_c   1.000
_cell.angle_alpha   90.00
_cell.angle_beta   90.00
_cell.angle_gamma   90.00
#
_symmetry.space_group_name_H-M   'P 1'
#
loop_
_entity.id
_entity.type
_entity.pdbx_description
1 polymer ?
#
loop_
_entity_poly.entity_id
_entity_poly.type
_entity_poly.pdbx_seq_one_letter_code
_entity_poly.pdbx_strand_id
1 'polypeptide(L)'
;MKLQLNRRGFTLIELLVAMTITMILVATLMYMTGISVDTYKKSREEVRANRLAKEALETIAKDLEGLVAQRDGNNFEWLYCANESNPEGPSKREITNASQLIFFTAATDRYDGQIGQSGVDNGGDVSTVGYRLVYRDQITNSTDGEYDVFALYRNRVEPDETFQDLLAEEDLEAAYTSSQGSKELSSRSFLVENIYELTITFLVEYSSTSGTTTTTTVERVTMGAGATPTETFSLKGNGIELTPANSNLTSGQLIGAEISITVLTDQGLELAKRVSAYTQERLVREHGYHFTKSVILPRS
;
A
#
# COMPACT_ATOMS: atom_id res chain seq x y z
N MET A 1 -65.78 58.78 -3.57
CA MET A 1 -64.55 58.55 -4.35
C MET A 1 -64.24 57.05 -4.33
N LYS A 2 -64.62 56.30 -5.38
CA LYS A 2 -64.38 54.85 -5.48
C LYS A 2 -63.01 54.64 -6.14
N LEU A 3 -62.04 54.08 -5.43
CA LEU A 3 -60.84 53.53 -6.05
C LEU A 3 -61.23 52.29 -6.85
N GLN A 4 -61.14 52.35 -8.18
CA GLN A 4 -61.12 51.15 -9.00
C GLN A 4 -59.73 50.53 -8.93
N LEU A 5 -59.59 49.41 -8.23
CA LEU A 5 -58.41 48.56 -8.37
C LEU A 5 -58.46 47.90 -9.75
N ASN A 6 -57.62 48.35 -10.66
CA ASN A 6 -57.43 47.75 -11.96
C ASN A 6 -56.65 46.43 -11.78
N ARG A 7 -57.34 45.33 -11.51
CA ARG A 7 -56.72 43.99 -11.49
C ARG A 7 -56.45 43.56 -12.93
N ARG A 8 -55.25 43.84 -13.43
CA ARG A 8 -54.73 43.21 -14.65
C ARG A 8 -54.42 41.75 -14.35
N GLY A 9 -55.22 40.83 -14.88
CA GLY A 9 -54.89 39.41 -14.91
C GLY A 9 -53.78 39.15 -15.92
N PHE A 10 -52.89 38.20 -15.63
CA PHE A 10 -51.83 37.78 -16.54
C PHE A 10 -52.41 37.19 -17.82
N THR A 11 -51.77 37.50 -18.95
CA THR A 11 -52.09 36.89 -20.24
C THR A 11 -51.47 35.48 -20.35
N LEU A 12 -52.11 34.58 -21.10
CA LEU A 12 -51.60 33.20 -21.29
C LEU A 12 -50.16 33.15 -21.83
N ILE A 13 -49.77 34.14 -22.66
CA ILE A 13 -48.42 34.22 -23.22
C ILE A 13 -47.38 34.62 -22.18
N GLU A 14 -47.71 35.52 -21.24
CA GLU A 14 -46.81 35.87 -20.13
C GLU A 14 -46.61 34.68 -19.20
N LEU A 15 -47.65 33.88 -18.97
CA LEU A 15 -47.57 32.68 -18.14
C LEU A 15 -46.71 31.60 -18.82
N LEU A 16 -46.84 31.42 -20.14
CA LEU A 16 -45.96 30.52 -20.91
C LEU A 16 -44.50 30.98 -20.91
N VAL A 17 -44.24 32.27 -21.10
CA VAL A 17 -42.88 32.84 -21.07
C VAL A 17 -42.26 32.72 -19.68
N ALA A 18 -43.04 32.97 -18.62
CA ALA A 18 -42.57 32.78 -17.25
C ALA A 18 -42.21 31.30 -17.00
N MET A 19 -43.05 30.37 -17.43
CA MET A 19 -42.79 28.94 -17.29
C MET A 19 -41.55 28.48 -18.06
N THR A 20 -41.36 28.93 -19.30
CA THR A 20 -40.18 28.55 -20.10
C THR A 20 -38.89 29.08 -19.47
N ILE A 21 -38.89 30.32 -18.97
CA ILE A 21 -37.73 30.89 -18.26
C ILE A 21 -37.45 30.09 -16.98
N THR A 22 -38.48 29.78 -16.18
CA THR A 22 -38.28 28.98 -14.96
C THR A 22 -37.76 27.59 -15.27
N MET A 23 -38.21 26.96 -16.36
CA MET A 23 -37.71 25.65 -16.79
C MET A 23 -36.23 25.72 -17.15
N ILE A 24 -35.82 26.74 -17.90
CA ILE A 24 -34.41 26.96 -18.24
C ILE A 24 -33.57 27.19 -16.98
N LEU A 25 -34.06 28.00 -16.04
CA LEU A 25 -33.35 28.27 -14.77
C LEU A 25 -33.22 27.02 -13.89
N VAL A 26 -34.28 26.22 -13.79
CA VAL A 26 -34.21 24.95 -13.03
C VAL A 26 -33.25 23.98 -13.71
N ALA A 27 -33.27 23.89 -15.03
CA ALA A 27 -32.35 23.03 -15.78
C ALA A 27 -30.88 23.43 -15.58
N THR A 28 -30.55 24.73 -15.62
CA THR A 28 -29.18 25.19 -15.38
C THR A 28 -28.74 25.00 -13.93
N LEU A 29 -29.65 25.22 -12.97
CA LEU A 29 -29.38 24.94 -11.56
C LEU A 29 -29.13 23.45 -11.29
N MET A 30 -29.93 22.56 -11.87
CA MET A 30 -29.73 21.11 -11.77
C MET A 30 -28.40 20.69 -12.40
N TYR A 31 -28.05 21.22 -13.57
CA TYR A 31 -26.77 20.96 -14.23
C TYR A 31 -25.58 21.39 -13.37
N MET A 32 -25.62 22.62 -12.84
CA MET A 32 -24.57 23.13 -11.95
C MET A 32 -24.48 22.33 -10.64
N THR A 33 -25.63 21.93 -10.09
CA THR A 33 -25.70 21.08 -8.89
C THR A 33 -25.08 19.71 -9.17
N GLY A 34 -25.35 19.11 -10.33
CA GLY A 34 -24.75 17.85 -10.75
C GLY A 34 -23.22 17.91 -10.75
N ILE A 35 -22.64 18.89 -11.46
CA ILE A 35 -21.18 19.09 -11.50
C ILE A 35 -20.61 19.32 -10.10
N SER A 36 -21.28 20.11 -9.28
CA SER A 36 -20.83 20.42 -7.92
C SER A 36 -20.82 19.18 -7.02
N VAL A 37 -21.84 18.34 -7.13
CA VAL A 37 -21.94 17.07 -6.39
C VAL A 37 -20.86 16.09 -6.84
N ASP A 38 -20.62 15.97 -8.14
CA ASP A 38 -19.58 15.07 -8.67
C ASP A 38 -18.18 15.54 -8.26
N THR A 39 -17.93 16.85 -8.32
CA THR A 39 -16.67 17.45 -7.84
C THR A 39 -16.48 17.22 -6.35
N TYR A 40 -17.54 17.37 -5.56
CA TYR A 40 -17.51 17.12 -4.12
C TYR A 40 -17.22 15.66 -3.79
N LYS A 41 -17.85 14.71 -4.50
CA LYS A 41 -17.58 13.27 -4.34
C LYS A 41 -16.13 12.94 -4.64
N LYS A 42 -15.62 13.40 -5.78
CA LYS A 42 -14.22 13.21 -6.17
C LYS A 42 -13.25 13.76 -5.12
N SER A 43 -13.51 14.97 -4.62
CA SER A 43 -12.70 15.59 -3.56
C SER A 43 -12.71 14.77 -2.27
N ARG A 44 -13.85 14.21 -1.87
CA ARG A 44 -13.93 13.32 -0.70
C ARG A 44 -13.17 12.02 -0.89
N GLU A 45 -13.28 11.41 -2.07
CA GLU A 45 -12.56 10.18 -2.41
C GLU A 45 -11.05 10.40 -2.39
N GLU A 46 -10.58 11.51 -2.96
CA GLU A 46 -9.17 11.90 -2.93
C GLU A 46 -8.67 12.11 -1.50
N VAL A 47 -9.43 12.80 -0.65
CA VAL A 47 -9.07 12.99 0.77
C VAL A 47 -9.01 11.66 1.52
N ARG A 48 -9.95 10.73 1.24
CA ARG A 48 -9.92 9.38 1.83
C ARG A 48 -8.69 8.61 1.36
N ALA A 49 -8.41 8.58 0.06
CA ALA A 49 -7.25 7.90 -0.51
C ALA A 49 -5.94 8.45 0.07
N ASN A 50 -5.81 9.77 0.18
CA ASN A 50 -4.69 10.44 0.85
C ASN A 50 -4.50 9.97 2.30
N ARG A 51 -5.60 9.85 3.07
CA ARG A 51 -5.52 9.39 4.46
C ARG A 51 -5.03 7.94 4.55
N LEU A 52 -5.61 7.05 3.75
CA LEU A 52 -5.25 5.63 3.70
C LEU A 52 -3.78 5.46 3.27
N ALA A 53 -3.37 6.18 2.23
CA ALA A 53 -2.00 6.15 1.75
C ALA A 53 -1.01 6.65 2.81
N LYS A 54 -1.34 7.76 3.48
CA LYS A 54 -0.50 8.33 4.52
C LYS A 54 -0.32 7.35 5.69
N GLU A 55 -1.40 6.73 6.15
CA GLU A 55 -1.37 5.73 7.22
C GLU A 55 -0.48 4.54 6.87
N ALA A 56 -0.60 3.99 5.65
CA ALA A 56 0.25 2.91 5.17
C ALA A 56 1.72 3.32 5.06
N LEU A 57 2.00 4.42 4.36
CA LEU A 57 3.37 4.87 4.08
C LEU A 57 4.09 5.36 5.33
N GLU A 58 3.41 6.00 6.28
CA GLU A 58 4.03 6.40 7.55
C GLU A 58 4.36 5.19 8.41
N THR A 59 3.50 4.17 8.44
CA THR A 59 3.72 2.95 9.21
C THR A 59 4.89 2.15 8.63
N ILE A 60 4.87 1.86 7.32
CA ILE A 60 5.96 1.13 6.65
C ILE A 60 7.28 1.90 6.80
N ALA A 61 7.26 3.22 6.59
CA ALA A 61 8.47 4.03 6.71
C ALA A 61 9.04 4.01 8.13
N LYS A 62 8.19 4.12 9.16
CA LYS A 62 8.64 4.08 10.55
C LYS A 62 9.30 2.73 10.89
N ASP A 63 8.73 1.63 10.44
CA ASP A 63 9.33 0.31 10.67
C ASP A 63 10.67 0.18 9.94
N LEU A 64 10.75 0.65 8.68
CA LEU A 64 11.98 0.66 7.88
C LEU A 64 13.07 1.57 8.47
N GLU A 65 12.71 2.73 9.04
CA GLU A 65 13.64 3.59 9.77
C GLU A 65 14.21 2.87 11.00
N GLY A 66 13.44 1.96 11.59
CA GLY A 66 13.85 1.09 12.70
C GLY A 66 14.52 -0.22 12.28
N LEU A 67 14.82 -0.43 10.99
CA LEU A 67 15.41 -1.66 10.47
C LEU A 67 16.67 -2.06 11.25
N VAL A 68 16.74 -3.32 11.65
CA VAL A 68 17.90 -3.93 12.30
C VAL A 68 18.49 -4.95 11.35
N ALA A 69 19.71 -4.68 10.87
CA ALA A 69 20.48 -5.61 10.05
C ALA A 69 21.95 -5.58 10.49
N GLN A 70 22.56 -6.75 10.62
CA GLN A 70 23.98 -6.88 10.99
C GLN A 70 24.77 -7.57 9.89
N ARG A 71 25.89 -6.96 9.48
CA ARG A 71 26.85 -7.53 8.53
C ARG A 71 27.94 -8.30 9.27
N ASP A 72 27.55 -9.41 9.88
CA ASP A 72 28.47 -10.26 10.64
C ASP A 72 29.12 -11.36 9.77
N GLY A 73 28.83 -11.38 8.47
CA GLY A 73 29.34 -12.40 7.54
C GLY A 73 28.63 -13.76 7.65
N ASN A 74 27.54 -13.83 8.41
CA ASN A 74 26.67 -15.01 8.48
C ASN A 74 25.75 -15.11 7.25
N ASN A 75 25.18 -16.29 7.02
CA ASN A 75 24.24 -16.52 5.93
C ASN A 75 22.78 -16.18 6.30
N PHE A 76 22.56 -15.65 7.50
CA PHE A 76 21.22 -15.39 8.00
C PHE A 76 20.61 -14.19 7.30
N GLU A 77 19.32 -14.30 7.02
CA GLU A 77 18.53 -13.26 6.36
C GLU A 77 18.02 -12.26 7.38
N TRP A 78 18.19 -10.97 7.09
CA TRP A 78 17.74 -9.86 7.92
C TRP A 78 16.54 -9.11 7.32
N LEU A 79 16.42 -9.15 6.00
CA LEU A 79 15.30 -8.62 5.25
C LEU A 79 15.06 -9.49 4.04
N TYR A 80 13.80 -9.84 3.82
CA TYR A 80 13.32 -10.56 2.66
C TYR A 80 12.22 -9.74 2.00
N CYS A 81 12.29 -9.63 0.68
CA CYS A 81 11.24 -9.03 -0.11
C CYS A 81 11.06 -9.82 -1.39
N ALA A 82 9.83 -10.19 -1.69
CA ALA A 82 9.50 -10.92 -2.89
C ALA A 82 8.16 -10.48 -3.45
N ASN A 83 7.96 -10.75 -4.73
CA ASN A 83 6.67 -10.56 -5.35
C ASN A 83 5.82 -11.82 -5.23
N GLU A 84 4.54 -11.63 -4.88
CA GLU A 84 3.58 -12.73 -4.90
C GLU A 84 3.47 -13.33 -6.30
N SER A 85 3.65 -14.64 -6.38
CA SER A 85 3.61 -15.40 -7.64
C SER A 85 2.17 -15.63 -8.15
N ASN A 86 1.19 -15.57 -7.24
CA ASN A 86 -0.23 -15.73 -7.55
C ASN A 86 -0.96 -14.41 -7.29
N PRO A 87 -1.27 -13.63 -8.34
CA PRO A 87 -1.92 -12.35 -8.16
C PRO A 87 -3.38 -12.55 -7.71
N GLU A 88 -3.72 -12.06 -6.51
CA GLU A 88 -5.08 -12.12 -5.96
C GLU A 88 -5.95 -10.99 -6.54
N GLY A 89 -7.26 -11.24 -6.73
CA GLY A 89 -8.22 -10.21 -7.13
C GLY A 89 -9.32 -10.69 -8.08
N PRO A 90 -10.28 -9.82 -8.42
CA PRO A 90 -11.30 -10.14 -9.41
C PRO A 90 -10.68 -10.47 -10.77
N SER A 91 -11.26 -11.44 -11.49
CA SER A 91 -10.75 -11.90 -12.78
C SER A 91 -10.45 -10.72 -13.73
N LYS A 92 -9.23 -10.70 -14.29
CA LYS A 92 -8.68 -9.65 -15.18
C LYS A 92 -8.43 -8.29 -14.51
N ARG A 93 -8.46 -8.22 -13.19
CA ARG A 93 -8.14 -7.05 -12.35
C ARG A 93 -7.39 -7.48 -11.09
N GLU A 94 -6.60 -8.53 -11.24
CA GLU A 94 -5.75 -9.03 -10.17
C GLU A 94 -4.71 -7.99 -9.80
N ILE A 95 -4.16 -8.10 -8.60
CA ILE A 95 -3.09 -7.22 -8.15
C ILE A 95 -1.89 -7.39 -9.09
N THR A 96 -1.38 -6.29 -9.63
CA THR A 96 -0.26 -6.33 -10.59
C THR A 96 1.09 -6.40 -9.90
N ASN A 97 1.21 -5.71 -8.77
CA ASN A 97 2.40 -5.76 -7.94
C ASN A 97 1.99 -5.86 -6.47
N ALA A 98 2.28 -7.01 -5.87
CA ALA A 98 2.13 -7.29 -4.46
C ALA A 98 3.49 -7.72 -3.91
N SER A 99 4.34 -6.74 -3.62
CA SER A 99 5.59 -7.04 -2.91
C SER A 99 5.28 -7.39 -1.46
N GLN A 100 5.60 -8.62 -1.05
CA GLN A 100 5.70 -9.02 0.35
C GLN A 100 7.03 -8.53 0.90
N LEU A 101 7.03 -8.02 2.13
CA LEU A 101 8.22 -7.48 2.78
C LEU A 101 8.28 -7.97 4.22
N ILE A 102 9.36 -8.66 4.59
CA ILE A 102 9.59 -9.23 5.92
C ILE A 102 10.96 -8.76 6.40
N PHE A 103 11.04 -8.16 7.59
CA PHE A 103 12.32 -7.70 8.15
C PHE A 103 12.27 -7.50 9.65
N PHE A 104 13.45 -7.38 10.26
CA PHE A 104 13.58 -7.08 11.68
C PHE A 104 13.62 -5.57 11.94
N THR A 105 12.89 -5.12 12.95
CA THR A 105 12.80 -3.71 13.32
C THR A 105 12.75 -3.54 14.84
N ALA A 106 13.26 -2.40 15.31
CA ALA A 106 13.07 -1.96 16.69
C ALA A 106 11.68 -1.33 16.84
N ALA A 107 10.65 -2.17 16.84
CA ALA A 107 9.26 -1.73 16.97
C ALA A 107 9.04 -1.01 18.33
N THR A 108 8.43 0.18 18.28
CA THR A 108 8.11 0.96 19.49
C THR A 108 6.81 0.50 20.16
N ASP A 109 5.99 -0.27 19.46
CA ASP A 109 4.65 -0.74 19.83
C ASP A 109 4.64 -2.21 20.29
N ARG A 110 5.76 -2.69 20.85
CA ARG A 110 5.92 -4.04 21.39
C ARG A 110 4.86 -4.37 22.46
N TYR A 111 4.42 -5.63 22.48
CA TYR A 111 3.40 -6.15 23.38
C TYR A 111 2.10 -5.31 23.39
N ASP A 112 1.69 -4.81 22.22
CA ASP A 112 0.57 -3.87 22.04
C ASP A 112 0.67 -2.61 22.93
N GLY A 113 1.91 -2.17 23.18
CA GLY A 113 2.22 -1.04 24.05
C GLY A 113 2.22 -1.38 25.55
N GLN A 114 2.06 -2.65 25.94
CA GLN A 114 2.07 -3.11 27.35
C GLN A 114 3.49 -3.39 27.85
N ILE A 115 4.43 -2.49 27.53
CA ILE A 115 5.84 -2.61 27.91
C ILE A 115 5.97 -2.49 29.43
N GLY A 116 6.73 -3.40 30.05
CA GLY A 116 6.98 -3.46 31.48
C GLY A 116 5.85 -4.09 32.32
N GLN A 117 4.82 -4.67 31.70
CA GLN A 117 3.80 -5.43 32.42
C GLN A 117 4.26 -6.86 32.70
N SER A 118 4.31 -7.23 33.98
CA SER A 118 4.68 -8.57 34.42
C SER A 118 3.71 -9.63 33.86
N GLY A 119 4.25 -10.59 33.11
CA GLY A 119 3.49 -11.69 32.50
C GLY A 119 2.91 -11.39 31.12
N VAL A 120 3.19 -10.20 30.56
CA VAL A 120 2.87 -9.84 29.18
C VAL A 120 4.15 -9.49 28.41
N ASP A 121 5.00 -8.65 28.98
CA ASP A 121 6.30 -8.31 28.41
C ASP A 121 7.33 -9.38 28.78
N ASN A 122 7.67 -10.23 27.81
CA ASN A 122 8.71 -11.25 27.93
C ASN A 122 10.12 -10.73 27.58
N GLY A 123 10.27 -9.42 27.40
CA GLY A 123 11.53 -8.76 27.07
C GLY A 123 11.88 -8.85 25.58
N GLY A 124 13.07 -8.34 25.24
CA GLY A 124 13.60 -8.30 23.87
C GLY A 124 13.34 -6.97 23.15
N ASP A 125 14.29 -6.55 22.32
CA ASP A 125 14.28 -5.22 21.67
C ASP A 125 14.02 -5.25 20.16
N VAL A 126 14.12 -6.44 19.55
CA VAL A 126 13.99 -6.63 18.09
C VAL A 126 12.74 -7.44 17.82
N SER A 127 11.87 -6.90 16.97
CA SER A 127 10.64 -7.55 16.49
C SER A 127 10.73 -7.82 14.99
N THR A 128 9.98 -8.80 14.49
CA THR A 128 9.80 -9.00 13.05
C THR A 128 8.51 -8.34 12.60
N VAL A 129 8.55 -7.66 11.46
CA VAL A 129 7.35 -7.14 10.79
C VAL A 129 7.24 -7.75 9.41
N GLY A 130 6.02 -8.14 9.05
CA GLY A 130 5.68 -8.65 7.73
C GLY A 130 4.57 -7.81 7.11
N TYR A 131 4.78 -7.40 5.87
CA TYR A 131 3.81 -6.68 5.06
C TYR A 131 3.37 -7.53 3.90
N ARG A 132 2.07 -7.63 3.70
CA ARG A 132 1.49 -8.40 2.60
C ARG A 132 0.19 -7.76 2.11
N LEU A 133 0.03 -7.72 0.79
CA LEU A 133 -1.18 -7.22 0.15
C LEU A 133 -2.02 -8.41 -0.35
N VAL A 134 -3.29 -8.45 0.05
CA VAL A 134 -4.22 -9.54 -0.27
C VAL A 134 -5.60 -9.00 -0.66
N TYR A 135 -6.37 -9.79 -1.41
CA TYR A 135 -7.75 -9.50 -1.78
C TYR A 135 -8.71 -10.49 -1.08
N ARG A 136 -9.38 -10.03 -0.02
CA ARG A 136 -10.30 -10.88 0.78
C ARG A 136 -11.25 -10.07 1.65
N ASP A 137 -12.32 -10.71 2.10
CA ASP A 137 -13.21 -10.16 3.12
C ASP A 137 -12.57 -10.30 4.51
N GLN A 138 -12.48 -9.17 5.23
CA GLN A 138 -11.87 -9.07 6.55
C GLN A 138 -12.71 -9.70 7.67
N ILE A 139 -14.01 -9.92 7.44
CA ILE A 139 -14.94 -10.44 8.45
C ILE A 139 -15.06 -11.95 8.33
N THR A 140 -15.28 -12.45 7.11
CA THR A 140 -15.48 -13.88 6.87
C THR A 140 -14.17 -14.63 6.63
N ASN A 141 -13.05 -13.92 6.43
CA ASN A 141 -11.75 -14.47 6.04
C ASN A 141 -11.86 -15.40 4.81
N SER A 142 -12.77 -15.07 3.88
CA SER A 142 -12.99 -15.79 2.64
C SER A 142 -12.51 -14.98 1.44
N THR A 143 -12.14 -15.67 0.37
CA THR A 143 -11.67 -15.08 -0.91
C THR A 143 -12.74 -15.07 -2.01
N ASP A 144 -13.99 -15.39 -1.66
CA ASP A 144 -15.16 -15.43 -2.57
C ASP A 144 -16.33 -14.58 -1.99
N GLY A 145 -16.01 -13.57 -1.19
CA GLY A 145 -16.98 -12.76 -0.46
C GLY A 145 -17.52 -11.60 -1.29
N GLU A 146 -18.79 -11.24 -1.08
CA GLU A 146 -19.37 -10.01 -1.65
C GLU A 146 -18.58 -8.75 -1.19
N TYR A 147 -17.98 -8.81 -0.01
CA TYR A 147 -17.28 -7.71 0.65
C TYR A 147 -15.75 -7.80 0.54
N ASP A 148 -15.20 -8.59 -0.39
CA ASP A 148 -13.75 -8.68 -0.55
C ASP A 148 -13.13 -7.32 -0.85
N VAL A 149 -12.06 -6.94 -0.16
CA VAL A 149 -11.37 -5.67 -0.42
C VAL A 149 -9.88 -5.92 -0.59
N PHE A 150 -9.21 -5.06 -1.36
CA PHE A 150 -7.76 -5.06 -1.37
C PHE A 150 -7.26 -4.48 -0.04
N ALA A 151 -6.61 -5.30 0.77
CA ALA A 151 -6.19 -4.93 2.11
C ALA A 151 -4.70 -5.19 2.29
N LEU A 152 -4.01 -4.18 2.83
CA LEU A 152 -2.64 -4.29 3.27
C LEU A 152 -2.62 -4.73 4.73
N TYR A 153 -1.89 -5.79 5.00
CA TYR A 153 -1.65 -6.30 6.34
C TYR A 153 -0.25 -5.93 6.79
N ARG A 154 -0.14 -5.56 8.06
CA ARG A 154 1.10 -5.44 8.83
C ARG A 154 1.00 -6.42 9.99
N ASN A 155 1.66 -7.56 9.86
CA ASN A 155 1.80 -8.47 10.98
C ASN A 155 3.04 -8.07 11.80
N ARG A 156 2.84 -7.91 13.10
CA ARG A 156 3.91 -7.57 14.05
C ARG A 156 4.13 -8.74 14.98
N VAL A 157 5.31 -9.34 14.89
CA VAL A 157 5.74 -10.45 15.75
C VAL A 157 6.40 -9.88 17.00
N GLU A 158 6.05 -10.43 18.15
CA GLU A 158 6.64 -10.02 19.43
C GLU A 158 8.12 -10.45 19.53
N PRO A 159 8.96 -9.72 20.26
CA PRO A 159 10.40 -9.98 20.31
C PRO A 159 10.78 -11.38 20.81
N ASP A 160 9.98 -11.98 21.68
CA ASP A 160 10.21 -13.32 22.21
C ASP A 160 9.99 -14.40 21.15
N GLU A 161 8.87 -14.32 20.40
CA GLU A 161 8.60 -15.17 19.24
C GLU A 161 9.66 -14.93 18.15
N THR A 162 10.01 -13.66 17.87
CA THR A 162 11.05 -13.30 16.90
C THR A 162 12.40 -13.93 17.24
N PHE A 163 12.81 -13.88 18.50
CA PHE A 163 14.10 -14.45 18.91
C PHE A 163 14.12 -15.98 18.84
N GLN A 164 12.99 -16.65 19.12
CA GLN A 164 12.92 -18.10 19.17
C GLN A 164 12.76 -18.75 17.79
N ASP A 165 11.92 -18.15 16.93
CA ASP A 165 11.44 -18.81 15.71
C ASP A 165 11.90 -18.15 14.40
N LEU A 166 12.45 -16.92 14.44
CA LEU A 166 12.73 -16.14 13.23
C LEU A 166 14.17 -15.65 13.13
N LEU A 167 14.84 -15.41 14.25
CA LEU A 167 16.23 -14.95 14.24
C LEU A 167 17.19 -16.08 13.89
N ALA A 168 18.26 -15.76 13.16
CA ALA A 168 19.30 -16.70 12.74
C ALA A 168 18.83 -17.80 11.76
N GLU A 169 17.84 -17.48 10.94
CA GLU A 169 17.36 -18.34 9.86
C GLU A 169 18.00 -17.93 8.51
N GLU A 170 18.35 -18.93 7.69
CA GLU A 170 18.89 -18.71 6.32
C GLU A 170 17.78 -18.46 5.28
N ASP A 171 16.55 -18.85 5.60
CA ASP A 171 15.33 -18.65 4.79
C ASP A 171 14.25 -18.03 5.68
N LEU A 172 14.19 -16.69 5.65
CA LEU A 172 13.29 -15.93 6.50
C LEU A 172 11.83 -16.08 6.04
N GLU A 173 11.57 -16.27 4.75
CA GLU A 173 10.21 -16.44 4.22
C GLU A 173 9.59 -17.74 4.74
N ALA A 174 10.33 -18.84 4.67
CA ALA A 174 9.86 -20.14 5.13
C ALA A 174 9.63 -20.14 6.65
N ALA A 175 10.58 -19.59 7.41
CA ALA A 175 10.47 -19.47 8.87
C ALA A 175 9.26 -18.61 9.27
N TYR A 176 9.08 -17.46 8.62
CA TYR A 176 7.96 -16.56 8.86
C TYR A 176 6.61 -17.19 8.51
N THR A 177 6.51 -17.84 7.35
CA THR A 177 5.27 -18.52 6.94
C THR A 177 4.90 -19.65 7.89
N SER A 178 5.89 -20.40 8.38
CA SER A 178 5.66 -21.53 9.28
C SER A 178 5.17 -21.10 10.67
N SER A 179 5.69 -19.99 11.21
CA SER A 179 5.37 -19.49 12.55
C SER A 179 4.14 -18.57 12.54
N GLN A 180 3.98 -17.76 11.50
CA GLN A 180 3.00 -16.69 11.45
C GLN A 180 1.89 -16.89 10.41
N GLY A 181 1.91 -17.89 9.54
CA GLY A 181 1.00 -17.96 8.38
C GLY A 181 -0.50 -17.83 8.70
N SER A 182 -0.96 -18.32 9.86
CA SER A 182 -2.36 -18.14 10.31
C SER A 182 -2.63 -16.81 11.02
N LYS A 183 -1.60 -16.19 11.61
CA LYS A 183 -1.64 -14.90 12.32
C LYS A 183 -1.41 -13.71 11.39
N GLU A 184 -0.68 -13.91 10.28
CA GLU A 184 -0.29 -12.89 9.30
C GLU A 184 -1.52 -12.14 8.77
N LEU A 185 -2.57 -12.89 8.43
CA LEU A 185 -3.78 -12.39 7.80
C LEU A 185 -4.95 -12.32 8.80
N SER A 186 -4.62 -12.24 10.10
CA SER A 186 -5.61 -12.06 11.15
C SER A 186 -6.13 -10.62 11.19
N SER A 187 -7.28 -10.41 11.81
CA SER A 187 -7.86 -9.07 11.99
C SER A 187 -6.99 -8.13 12.81
N ARG A 188 -6.06 -8.64 13.63
CA ARG A 188 -5.09 -7.84 14.39
C ARG A 188 -4.01 -7.25 13.48
N SER A 189 -3.71 -7.92 12.37
CA SER A 189 -2.67 -7.53 11.43
C SER A 189 -3.20 -6.63 10.30
N PHE A 190 -4.49 -6.31 10.29
CA PHE A 190 -5.06 -5.39 9.30
C PHE A 190 -4.51 -3.98 9.49
N LEU A 191 -3.97 -3.39 8.43
CA LEU A 191 -3.48 -2.01 8.45
C LEU A 191 -4.43 -1.07 7.71
N VAL A 192 -4.67 -1.31 6.43
CA VAL A 192 -5.44 -0.39 5.60
C VAL A 192 -6.13 -1.10 4.44
N GLU A 193 -7.27 -0.56 4.01
CA GLU A 193 -8.04 -1.03 2.85
C GLU A 193 -7.77 -0.21 1.58
N ASN A 194 -8.25 -0.72 0.46
CA ASN A 194 -8.21 -0.14 -0.89
C ASN A 194 -6.80 0.10 -1.44
N ILE A 195 -5.78 -0.59 -0.94
CA ILE A 195 -4.44 -0.58 -1.54
C ILE A 195 -4.42 -1.58 -2.67
N TYR A 196 -4.29 -1.14 -3.91
CA TYR A 196 -4.36 -2.00 -5.09
C TYR A 196 -3.00 -2.52 -5.55
N GLU A 197 -1.94 -1.74 -5.37
CA GLU A 197 -0.57 -2.15 -5.68
C GLU A 197 0.35 -1.68 -4.56
N LEU A 198 1.33 -2.51 -4.23
CA LEU A 198 2.45 -2.20 -3.35
C LEU A 198 3.75 -2.58 -4.08
N THR A 199 4.59 -1.58 -4.32
CA THR A 199 5.90 -1.74 -4.95
C THR A 199 6.97 -1.22 -4.02
N ILE A 200 7.98 -2.04 -3.76
CA ILE A 200 9.17 -1.63 -3.00
C ILE A 200 10.35 -1.45 -3.97
N THR A 201 11.06 -0.34 -3.83
CA THR A 201 12.33 -0.10 -4.53
C THR A 201 13.45 0.05 -3.53
N PHE A 202 14.45 -0.83 -3.56
CA PHE A 202 15.65 -0.71 -2.72
C PHE A 202 16.72 0.15 -3.41
N LEU A 203 17.38 0.98 -2.62
CA LEU A 203 18.53 1.76 -3.04
C LEU A 203 19.78 1.07 -2.50
N VAL A 204 20.59 0.52 -3.39
CA VAL A 204 21.81 -0.22 -3.03
C VAL A 204 23.03 0.54 -3.53
N GLU A 205 23.90 0.93 -2.62
CA GLU A 205 25.20 1.54 -2.92
C GLU A 205 26.26 0.44 -3.05
N TYR A 206 26.94 0.33 -4.18
CA TYR A 206 28.06 -0.59 -4.33
C TYR A 206 29.27 0.13 -4.93
N SER A 207 30.46 -0.36 -4.61
CA SER A 207 31.71 0.16 -5.16
C SER A 207 32.26 -0.84 -6.17
N SER A 208 32.44 -0.38 -7.41
CA SER A 208 33.07 -1.14 -8.47
C SER A 208 34.44 -0.56 -8.79
N THR A 209 35.44 -1.43 -8.86
CA THR A 209 36.80 -1.05 -9.24
C THR A 209 37.05 -1.45 -10.68
N SER A 210 37.32 -0.46 -11.54
CA SER A 210 37.78 -0.69 -12.90
C SER A 210 39.21 -0.16 -13.04
N GLY A 211 40.18 -1.07 -13.14
CA GLY A 211 41.60 -0.72 -13.13
C GLY A 211 42.04 -0.11 -11.79
N THR A 212 42.51 1.13 -11.79
CA THR A 212 42.95 1.87 -10.59
C THR A 212 41.87 2.79 -10.01
N THR A 213 40.70 2.90 -10.65
CA THR A 213 39.64 3.81 -10.24
C THR A 213 38.53 3.03 -9.54
N THR A 214 38.22 3.42 -8.29
CA THR A 214 37.06 2.92 -7.55
C THR A 214 35.93 3.92 -7.71
N THR A 215 34.79 3.46 -8.23
CA THR A 215 33.59 4.27 -8.41
C THR A 215 32.49 3.71 -7.52
N THR A 216 31.90 4.55 -6.68
CA THR A 216 30.72 4.23 -5.89
C THR A 216 29.47 4.63 -6.65
N THR A 217 28.55 3.69 -6.86
CA THR A 217 27.32 3.88 -7.63
C THR A 217 26.14 3.45 -6.77
N VAL A 218 25.02 4.16 -6.90
CA VAL A 218 23.74 3.77 -6.31
C VAL A 218 22.87 3.16 -7.41
N GLU A 219 22.46 1.92 -7.20
CA GLU A 219 21.53 1.20 -8.08
C GLU A 219 20.16 1.10 -7.42
N ARG A 220 19.12 1.25 -8.23
CA ARG A 220 17.72 1.14 -7.82
C ARG A 220 17.21 -0.23 -8.21
N VAL A 221 16.87 -1.05 -7.22
CA VAL A 221 16.31 -2.38 -7.41
C VAL A 221 14.81 -2.29 -7.16
N THR A 222 13.99 -2.36 -8.21
CA THR A 222 12.53 -2.27 -8.08
C THR A 222 11.90 -3.65 -8.16
N MET A 223 11.13 -4.02 -7.15
CA MET A 223 10.41 -5.29 -7.11
C MET A 223 9.26 -5.31 -8.11
N GLY A 224 9.16 -6.37 -8.92
CA GLY A 224 8.01 -6.56 -9.82
C GLY A 224 7.92 -5.66 -11.05
N ALA A 225 8.87 -4.75 -11.28
CA ALA A 225 8.81 -3.79 -12.37
C ALA A 225 10.00 -3.93 -13.33
N GLY A 226 9.73 -3.84 -14.63
CA GLY A 226 10.75 -3.81 -15.69
C GLY A 226 10.68 -4.97 -16.68
N ALA A 227 11.59 -4.97 -17.67
CA ALA A 227 11.68 -6.05 -18.67
C ALA A 227 12.22 -7.36 -18.07
N THR A 228 13.00 -7.26 -16.99
CA THR A 228 13.47 -8.36 -16.15
C THR A 228 13.09 -8.01 -14.70
N PRO A 229 11.85 -8.32 -14.28
CA PRO A 229 11.39 -7.94 -12.96
C PRO A 229 12.25 -8.62 -11.89
N THR A 230 12.60 -7.89 -10.83
CA THR A 230 13.19 -8.50 -9.64
C THR A 230 12.09 -9.24 -8.90
N GLU A 231 12.25 -10.56 -8.79
CA GLU A 231 11.31 -11.48 -8.14
C GLU A 231 11.58 -11.53 -6.64
N THR A 232 12.85 -11.65 -6.25
CA THR A 232 13.27 -11.73 -4.85
C THR A 232 14.46 -10.80 -4.57
N PHE A 233 14.48 -10.27 -3.35
CA PHE A 233 15.54 -9.44 -2.78
C PHE A 233 15.73 -9.87 -1.32
N SER A 234 16.93 -10.32 -0.98
CA SER A 234 17.29 -10.75 0.36
C SER A 234 18.55 -10.04 0.83
N LEU A 235 18.50 -9.46 2.03
CA LEU A 235 19.66 -8.91 2.73
C LEU A 235 20.15 -9.93 3.75
N LYS A 236 21.32 -10.50 3.49
CA LYS A 236 22.00 -11.44 4.36
C LYS A 236 23.16 -10.78 5.10
N GLY A 237 23.62 -11.39 6.18
CA GLY A 237 24.81 -10.90 6.89
C GLY A 237 26.09 -10.94 6.05
N ASN A 238 26.13 -11.77 5.01
CA ASN A 238 27.26 -11.93 4.08
C ASN A 238 27.13 -11.09 2.79
N GLY A 239 25.97 -10.49 2.50
CA GLY A 239 25.74 -9.79 1.22
C GLY A 239 24.28 -9.58 0.87
N ILE A 240 24.03 -9.18 -0.37
CA ILE A 240 22.68 -9.06 -0.93
C ILE A 240 22.49 -10.15 -2.00
N GLU A 241 21.37 -10.86 -1.93
CA GLU A 241 20.96 -11.85 -2.92
C GLU A 241 19.70 -11.36 -3.65
N LEU A 242 19.68 -11.51 -4.97
CA LEU A 242 18.56 -11.10 -5.81
C LEU A 242 18.23 -12.16 -6.84
N THR A 243 16.98 -12.23 -7.27
CA THR A 243 16.55 -12.97 -8.46
C THR A 243 15.91 -11.99 -9.45
N PRO A 244 16.45 -11.81 -10.67
CA PRO A 244 17.68 -12.41 -11.20
C PRO A 244 18.94 -11.89 -10.50
N ALA A 245 19.97 -12.73 -10.41
CA ALA A 245 21.22 -12.41 -9.71
C ALA A 245 22.00 -11.26 -10.37
N ASN A 246 22.48 -10.32 -9.56
CA ASN A 246 23.40 -9.25 -9.97
C ASN A 246 24.65 -9.27 -9.09
N SER A 247 25.76 -9.74 -9.65
CA SER A 247 27.04 -9.90 -8.94
C SER A 247 27.62 -8.59 -8.42
N ASN A 248 27.25 -7.45 -9.00
CA ASN A 248 27.73 -6.15 -8.54
C ASN A 248 27.07 -5.73 -7.22
N LEU A 249 25.84 -6.18 -6.98
CA LEU A 249 25.06 -5.82 -5.80
C LEU A 249 25.34 -6.71 -4.60
N THR A 250 25.95 -7.88 -4.79
CA THR A 250 26.21 -8.84 -3.72
C THR A 250 27.03 -8.23 -2.57
N SER A 251 28.01 -7.37 -2.86
CA SER A 251 28.79 -6.65 -1.86
C SER A 251 28.22 -5.26 -1.51
N GLY A 252 27.15 -4.83 -2.16
CA GLY A 252 26.53 -3.53 -1.99
C GLY A 252 25.93 -3.34 -0.59
N GLN A 253 25.77 -2.10 -0.16
CA GLN A 253 25.13 -1.70 1.09
C GLN A 253 23.74 -1.15 0.80
N LEU A 254 22.76 -1.53 1.62
CA LEU A 254 21.42 -0.96 1.55
C LEU A 254 21.43 0.44 2.19
N ILE A 255 21.08 1.47 1.41
CA ILE A 255 21.10 2.88 1.87
C ILE A 255 19.70 3.46 2.07
N GLY A 256 18.70 2.87 1.44
CA GLY A 256 17.35 3.42 1.42
C GLY A 256 16.35 2.48 0.77
N ALA A 257 15.08 2.79 0.96
CA ALA A 257 13.97 2.14 0.27
C ALA A 257 12.93 3.19 -0.14
N GLU A 258 12.27 2.98 -1.27
CA GLU A 258 11.14 3.76 -1.71
C GLU A 258 9.91 2.85 -1.78
N ILE A 259 8.87 3.27 -1.09
CA ILE A 259 7.59 2.58 -1.05
C ILE A 259 6.65 3.31 -1.99
N SER A 260 6.10 2.61 -2.97
CA SER A 260 5.07 3.13 -3.85
C SER A 260 3.79 2.31 -3.69
N ILE A 261 2.68 3.01 -3.51
CA ILE A 261 1.35 2.39 -3.39
C ILE A 261 0.36 3.04 -4.35
N THR A 262 -0.54 2.22 -4.87
CA THR A 262 -1.70 2.68 -5.65
C THR A 262 -2.94 2.46 -4.79
N VAL A 263 -3.70 3.53 -4.52
CA VAL A 263 -4.94 3.47 -3.72
C VAL A 263 -6.14 3.66 -4.64
N LEU A 264 -7.09 2.74 -4.59
CA LEU A 264 -8.34 2.85 -5.33
C LEU A 264 -9.38 3.64 -4.55
N THR A 265 -10.24 4.38 -5.26
CA THR A 265 -11.46 4.90 -4.65
C THR A 265 -12.48 3.81 -4.40
N ASP A 266 -13.42 4.05 -3.50
CA ASP A 266 -14.50 3.08 -3.22
C ASP A 266 -15.33 2.77 -4.46
N GLN A 267 -15.55 3.78 -5.31
CA GLN A 267 -16.19 3.59 -6.60
C GLN A 267 -15.34 2.70 -7.52
N GLY A 268 -14.02 2.92 -7.53
CA GLY A 268 -13.07 2.06 -8.25
C GLY A 268 -13.17 0.60 -7.81
N LEU A 269 -13.17 0.35 -6.50
CA LEU A 269 -13.32 -1.00 -5.94
C LEU A 269 -14.64 -1.65 -6.40
N GLU A 270 -15.76 -0.95 -6.31
CA GLU A 270 -17.06 -1.48 -6.75
C GLU A 270 -17.09 -1.78 -8.26
N LEU A 271 -16.46 -0.93 -9.07
CA LEU A 271 -16.32 -1.17 -10.51
C LEU A 271 -15.41 -2.36 -10.80
N ALA A 272 -14.34 -2.54 -10.04
CA ALA A 272 -13.45 -3.68 -10.15
C ALA A 272 -14.18 -5.00 -9.91
N LYS A 273 -15.11 -5.02 -8.94
CA LYS A 273 -15.95 -6.17 -8.62
C LYS A 273 -17.04 -6.45 -9.66
N ARG A 274 -17.86 -5.43 -9.97
CA ARG A 274 -19.15 -5.65 -10.67
C ARG A 274 -19.07 -5.58 -12.19
N VAL A 275 -18.11 -4.85 -12.75
CA VAL A 275 -18.14 -4.48 -14.17
C VAL A 275 -17.03 -5.18 -14.94
N SER A 276 -17.33 -6.37 -15.48
CA SER A 276 -16.38 -7.20 -16.24
C SER A 276 -15.77 -6.53 -17.48
N ALA A 277 -16.41 -5.49 -18.03
CA ALA A 277 -15.95 -4.74 -19.20
C ALA A 277 -14.89 -3.66 -18.88
N TYR A 278 -14.60 -3.39 -17.60
CA TYR A 278 -13.65 -2.36 -17.22
C TYR A 278 -12.23 -2.93 -17.20
N THR A 279 -11.32 -2.44 -18.05
CA THR A 279 -9.94 -2.95 -18.04
C THR A 279 -9.19 -2.43 -16.82
N GLN A 280 -8.13 -3.14 -16.45
CA GLN A 280 -7.31 -2.82 -15.30
C GLN A 280 -6.63 -1.44 -15.44
N GLU A 281 -6.09 -1.15 -16.62
CA GLU A 281 -5.42 0.13 -16.90
C GLU A 281 -6.40 1.29 -16.80
N ARG A 282 -7.64 1.04 -17.24
CA ARG A 282 -8.71 2.03 -17.12
C ARG A 282 -9.11 2.26 -15.66
N LEU A 283 -9.16 1.19 -14.85
CA LEU A 283 -9.45 1.25 -13.42
C LEU A 283 -8.44 2.13 -12.69
N VAL A 284 -7.15 1.82 -12.85
CA VAL A 284 -6.07 2.57 -12.21
C VAL A 284 -6.05 4.02 -12.71
N ARG A 285 -6.28 4.25 -14.01
CA ARG A 285 -6.25 5.61 -14.57
C ARG A 285 -7.41 6.50 -14.10
N GLU A 286 -8.62 5.96 -13.96
CA GLU A 286 -9.81 6.74 -13.61
C GLU A 286 -10.04 6.83 -12.09
N HIS A 287 -9.62 5.81 -11.34
CA HIS A 287 -9.93 5.66 -9.91
C HIS A 287 -8.72 5.33 -9.02
N GLY A 288 -7.51 5.28 -9.56
CA GLY A 288 -6.27 5.07 -8.81
C GLY A 288 -5.56 6.39 -8.46
N TYR A 289 -5.11 6.50 -7.22
CA TYR A 289 -4.20 7.54 -6.75
C TYR A 289 -2.86 6.92 -6.38
N HIS A 290 -1.78 7.47 -6.92
CA HIS A 290 -0.42 6.95 -6.70
C HIS A 290 0.30 7.79 -5.65
N PHE A 291 0.93 7.11 -4.71
CA PHE A 291 1.71 7.73 -3.65
C PHE A 291 3.06 7.04 -3.52
N THR A 292 4.10 7.84 -3.29
CA THR A 292 5.45 7.33 -3.08
C THR A 292 6.05 8.01 -1.85
N LYS A 293 6.79 7.23 -1.06
CA LYS A 293 7.59 7.74 0.05
C LYS A 293 8.98 7.09 0.02
N SER A 294 10.01 7.92 0.06
CA SER A 294 11.40 7.46 0.19
C SER A 294 11.83 7.52 1.64
N VAL A 295 12.60 6.51 2.06
CA VAL A 295 13.08 6.32 3.43
C VAL A 295 14.58 6.05 3.37
N ILE A 296 15.33 6.72 4.22
CA ILE A 296 16.76 6.45 4.41
C ILE A 296 16.87 5.35 5.46
N LEU A 297 17.62 4.31 5.13
CA LEU A 297 17.78 3.17 6.03
C LEU A 297 19.05 3.36 6.87
N PRO A 298 19.08 2.82 8.11
CA PRO A 298 20.29 2.80 8.90
C PRO A 298 21.38 2.03 8.14
N ARG A 299 22.57 2.64 8.03
CA ARG A 299 23.71 1.99 7.38
C ARG A 299 24.19 0.83 8.25
N SER A 300 24.27 -0.36 7.66
CA SER A 300 24.92 -1.54 8.25
C SER A 300 26.36 -1.71 7.77
#